data_AF-A0A975D7Z9-F1
#
_entry.id   AF-A0A975D7Z9-F1
#
_cell.length_a   1.000
_cell.length_b   1.000
_cell.length_c   1.000
_cell.angle_alpha   90.00
_cell.angle_beta   90.00
_cell.angle_gamma   90.00
#
_symmetry.space_group_name_H-M   'P 1'
#
loop_
_entity.id
_entity.type
_entity.pdbx_description
1 polymer ?
#
loop_
_entity_poly.entity_id
_entity_poly.type
_entity_poly.pdbx_seq_one_letter_code
_entity_poly.pdbx_strand_id
1 'polypeptide(L)'
;MDNIRHVDGGSAEYWRERREAFALIREAEEAGERAKNAPTYLHGGFDEDGDVIPLENLSPWDDFEDAVQRLEANETAVSILVAQRRTEIYIRRLWAVIAALEALEAPFFPEDSPLWGPDTD
;
A
#
# COMPACT_ATOMS: atom_id res chain seq x y z
N MET A 1 -21.93 -31.97 26.19
CA MET A 1 -22.55 -30.78 25.58
C MET A 1 -21.41 -29.96 25.02
N ASP A 2 -21.16 -30.12 23.73
CA ASP A 2 -20.06 -29.44 23.05
C ASP A 2 -20.36 -27.95 22.96
N ASN A 3 -19.45 -27.16 23.54
CA ASN A 3 -19.54 -25.71 23.60
C ASN A 3 -19.01 -25.16 22.26
N ILE A 4 -19.85 -25.16 21.23
CA ILE A 4 -19.50 -24.58 19.93
C ILE A 4 -19.36 -23.06 20.13
N ARG A 5 -18.12 -22.58 20.11
CA ARG A 5 -17.81 -21.15 20.11
C ARG A 5 -18.34 -20.55 18.81
N HIS A 6 -19.43 -19.79 18.89
CA HIS A 6 -19.88 -18.98 17.78
C HIS A 6 -18.82 -17.90 17.53
N VAL A 7 -18.04 -18.08 16.48
CA VAL A 7 -17.21 -17.00 15.93
C VAL A 7 -18.16 -16.13 15.12
N ASP A 8 -18.29 -14.86 15.47
CA ASP A 8 -18.95 -13.88 14.61
C ASP A 8 -18.10 -13.76 13.35
N GLY A 9 -18.68 -14.14 12.21
CA GLY A 9 -18.01 -14.13 10.92
C GLY A 9 -17.71 -12.74 10.39
N GLY A 10 -18.18 -11.67 11.04
CA GLY A 10 -18.08 -10.30 10.53
C GLY A 10 -19.12 -10.00 9.45
N SER A 11 -19.33 -8.71 9.17
CA SER A 11 -20.33 -8.27 8.19
C SER A 11 -19.89 -8.59 6.75
N ALA A 12 -20.86 -8.65 5.82
CA ALA A 12 -20.55 -8.78 4.40
C ALA A 12 -19.69 -7.60 3.87
N GLU A 13 -19.91 -6.42 4.43
CA GLU A 13 -19.14 -5.20 4.15
C GLU A 13 -17.67 -5.34 4.57
N TYR A 14 -17.43 -5.84 5.79
CA TYR A 14 -16.08 -6.12 6.30
C TYR A 14 -15.26 -7.03 5.38
N TRP A 15 -15.89 -8.08 4.83
CA TRP A 15 -15.23 -8.98 3.89
C TRP A 15 -15.04 -8.37 2.50
N ARG A 16 -15.98 -7.53 2.06
CA ARG A 16 -15.87 -6.81 0.78
C ARG A 16 -14.67 -5.86 0.81
N GLU A 17 -14.54 -5.06 1.85
CA GLU A 17 -13.42 -4.13 2.05
C GLU A 17 -12.07 -4.86 2.07
N ARG A 18 -11.98 -5.99 2.77
CA ARG A 18 -10.76 -6.81 2.80
C ARG A 18 -10.39 -7.38 1.44
N ARG A 19 -11.39 -7.86 0.69
CA ARG A 19 -11.15 -8.39 -0.65
C ARG A 19 -10.59 -7.29 -1.57
N GLU A 20 -11.17 -6.10 -1.51
CA GLU A 20 -10.71 -4.94 -2.27
C GLU A 20 -9.28 -4.54 -1.87
N ALA A 21 -9.02 -4.43 -0.57
CA ALA A 21 -7.69 -4.10 -0.05
C ALA A 21 -6.61 -5.10 -0.50
N PHE A 22 -6.87 -6.41 -0.40
CA PHE A 22 -5.94 -7.43 -0.88
C PHE A 22 -5.76 -7.39 -2.40
N ALA A 23 -6.80 -7.01 -3.15
CA ALA A 23 -6.68 -6.85 -4.60
C ALA A 23 -5.75 -5.68 -4.95
N LEU A 24 -5.85 -4.54 -4.25
CA LEU A 24 -4.97 -3.39 -4.44
C LEU A 24 -3.52 -3.70 -4.06
N ILE A 25 -3.30 -4.43 -2.96
CA ILE A 25 -1.95 -4.89 -2.57
C ILE A 25 -1.32 -5.74 -3.68
N ARG A 26 -2.06 -6.74 -4.18
CA ARG A 26 -1.59 -7.60 -5.26
C ARG A 26 -1.33 -6.81 -6.54
N GLU A 27 -2.21 -5.88 -6.89
CA GLU A 27 -2.05 -5.05 -8.08
C GLU A 27 -0.77 -4.21 -8.03
N ALA A 28 -0.46 -3.58 -6.88
CA ALA A 28 0.78 -2.83 -6.71
C ALA A 28 2.02 -3.74 -6.77
N GLU A 29 1.97 -4.94 -6.20
CA GLU A 29 3.06 -5.93 -6.29
C GLU A 29 3.29 -6.39 -7.74
N GLU A 30 2.22 -6.72 -8.48
CA GLU A 30 2.29 -7.11 -9.88
C GLU A 30 2.77 -5.98 -10.79
N ALA A 31 2.32 -4.74 -10.54
CA ALA A 31 2.79 -3.57 -11.28
C ALA A 31 4.28 -3.29 -11.04
N GLY A 32 4.76 -3.42 -9.79
CA GLY A 32 6.18 -3.31 -9.48
C GLY A 32 7.04 -4.36 -10.19
N GLU A 33 6.57 -5.61 -10.25
CA GLU A 33 7.26 -6.68 -10.98
C GLU A 33 7.22 -6.46 -12.50
N ARG A 34 6.13 -5.91 -13.06
CA ARG A 34 6.08 -5.48 -14.47
C ARG A 34 7.08 -4.36 -14.75
N ALA A 35 7.12 -3.32 -13.90
CA ALA A 35 8.04 -2.19 -14.05
C ALA A 35 9.50 -2.63 -14.04
N LYS A 36 9.85 -3.55 -13.14
CA LYS A 36 11.19 -4.14 -13.04
C LYS A 36 11.63 -4.89 -14.29
N ASN A 37 10.72 -5.67 -14.88
CA ASN A 37 11.05 -6.58 -15.97
C ASN A 37 10.80 -5.97 -17.35
N ALA A 38 10.19 -4.79 -17.43
CA ALA A 38 9.97 -4.09 -18.68
C ALA A 38 11.28 -3.52 -19.24
N PRO A 39 11.47 -3.52 -20.57
CA PRO A 39 12.62 -2.89 -21.19
C PRO A 39 12.56 -1.38 -20.96
N THR A 40 13.70 -0.75 -20.63
CA THR A 40 13.80 0.71 -20.45
C THR A 40 13.55 1.48 -21.74
N TYR A 41 13.94 0.90 -22.88
CA TYR A 41 13.78 1.50 -24.20
C TYR A 41 13.05 0.53 -25.14
N LEU A 42 12.14 1.07 -25.93
CA LEU A 42 11.48 0.40 -27.05
C LEU A 42 12.13 0.85 -28.36
N HIS A 43 12.04 -0.01 -29.37
CA HIS A 43 12.52 0.30 -30.71
C HIS A 43 11.55 1.26 -31.43
N GLY A 44 11.97 2.50 -31.64
CA GLY A 44 11.17 3.55 -32.28
C GLY A 44 11.23 3.61 -33.80
N GLY A 45 12.08 2.79 -34.43
CA GLY A 45 12.34 2.85 -35.87
C GLY A 45 13.81 3.13 -36.14
N PHE A 46 14.10 3.42 -37.41
CA PHE A 46 15.40 3.91 -37.85
C PHE A 46 15.27 5.37 -38.30
N ASP A 47 16.29 6.17 -38.05
CA ASP A 47 16.39 7.53 -38.60
C ASP A 47 16.91 7.51 -40.06
N GLU A 48 17.17 8.70 -40.61
CA GLU A 48 17.62 8.88 -42.00
C GLU A 48 19.02 8.26 -42.26
N ASP A 49 19.83 8.11 -41.22
CA ASP A 49 21.17 7.53 -41.28
C ASP A 49 21.16 6.01 -41.02
N GLY A 50 19.99 5.45 -40.69
CA GLY A 50 19.81 4.04 -40.40
C GLY A 50 20.12 3.66 -38.95
N ASP A 51 20.23 4.63 -38.05
CA ASP A 51 20.45 4.41 -36.62
C ASP A 51 19.12 4.14 -35.89
N VAL A 52 19.15 3.30 -34.86
CA VAL A 52 17.95 2.98 -34.08
C VAL A 52 17.54 4.18 -33.24
N ILE A 53 16.27 4.58 -33.34
CA ILE A 53 15.65 5.60 -32.50
C ILE A 53 15.16 4.94 -31.21
N PRO A 54 15.74 5.21 -30.03
CA PRO A 54 15.23 4.70 -28.76
C PRO A 54 14.01 5.50 -28.32
N LEU A 55 12.94 4.81 -27.93
CA LEU A 55 11.79 5.41 -27.25
C LEU A 55 11.82 5.01 -25.78
N GLU A 56 11.75 5.99 -24.88
CA GLU A 56 11.67 5.70 -23.44
C GLU A 56 10.37 5.01 -23.08
N ASN A 57 10.47 3.91 -22.33
CA ASN A 57 9.33 3.12 -21.90
C ASN A 57 8.98 3.43 -20.44
N LEU A 58 8.39 4.61 -20.21
CA LEU A 58 8.05 5.06 -18.85
C LEU A 58 6.74 4.47 -18.32
N SER A 59 5.84 4.04 -19.22
CA SER A 59 4.50 3.54 -18.85
C SER A 59 4.50 2.46 -17.76
N PRO A 60 5.40 1.46 -17.73
CA PRO A 60 5.43 0.49 -16.63
C PRO A 60 5.69 1.12 -15.26
N TRP A 61 6.49 2.19 -15.20
CA TRP A 61 6.76 2.93 -13.97
C TRP A 61 5.59 3.82 -13.57
N ASP A 62 4.93 4.46 -14.54
CA ASP A 62 3.72 5.25 -14.29
C ASP A 62 2.58 4.36 -13.77
N ASP A 63 2.33 3.20 -14.40
CA ASP A 63 1.36 2.19 -13.95
C ASP A 63 1.62 1.76 -12.49
N PHE A 64 2.90 1.57 -12.13
CA PHE A 64 3.30 1.17 -10.79
C PHE A 64 3.08 2.28 -9.78
N GLU A 65 3.43 3.53 -10.12
CA GLU A 65 3.16 4.70 -9.30
C GLU A 65 1.65 4.85 -9.03
N ASP A 66 0.82 4.73 -10.06
CA ASP A 66 -0.65 4.81 -9.95
C ASP A 66 -1.24 3.69 -9.07
N ALA A 67 -0.69 2.48 -9.17
CA ALA A 67 -1.10 1.35 -8.32
C ALA A 67 -0.74 1.59 -6.84
N VAL A 68 0.46 2.11 -6.56
CA VAL A 68 0.87 2.48 -5.19
C VAL A 68 -0.02 3.59 -4.63
N GLN A 69 -0.32 4.63 -5.40
CA GLN A 69 -1.20 5.72 -4.94
C GLN A 69 -2.61 5.21 -4.60
N ARG A 70 -3.20 4.34 -5.41
CA ARG A 70 -4.51 3.73 -5.11
C ARG A 70 -4.49 2.86 -3.87
N LEU A 71 -3.41 2.11 -3.66
CA LEU A 71 -3.19 1.32 -2.45
C LEU A 71 -3.10 2.23 -1.21
N GLU A 72 -2.29 3.29 -1.25
CA GLU A 72 -2.11 4.20 -0.12
C GLU A 72 -3.37 5.02 0.21
N ALA A 73 -4.23 5.25 -0.79
CA ALA A 73 -5.54 5.88 -0.60
C ALA A 73 -6.59 4.94 0.05
N ASN A 74 -6.33 3.63 0.15
CA ASN A 74 -7.25 2.68 0.74
C ASN A 74 -6.89 2.36 2.21
N GLU A 75 -7.68 2.88 3.15
CA GLU A 75 -7.44 2.75 4.60
C GLU A 75 -7.30 1.28 5.05
N THR A 76 -8.12 0.37 4.49
CA THR A 76 -8.07 -1.06 4.83
C THR A 76 -6.77 -1.70 4.34
N ALA A 77 -6.30 -1.36 3.14
CA ALA A 77 -5.03 -1.84 2.61
C ALA A 77 -3.84 -1.33 3.44
N VAL A 78 -3.83 -0.04 3.77
CA VAL A 78 -2.83 0.56 4.66
C VAL A 78 -2.85 -0.15 6.02
N SER A 79 -4.01 -0.33 6.64
CA SER A 79 -4.16 -1.02 7.93
C SER A 79 -3.61 -2.45 7.90
N ILE A 80 -3.86 -3.21 6.83
CA ILE A 80 -3.32 -4.56 6.64
C ILE A 80 -1.78 -4.51 6.58
N LEU A 81 -1.20 -3.59 5.81
CA LEU A 81 0.25 -3.46 5.66
C LEU A 81 0.92 -2.96 6.94
N VAL A 82 0.28 -2.06 7.69
CA VAL A 82 0.70 -1.63 9.03
C VAL A 82 0.76 -2.83 9.98
N ALA A 83 -0.29 -3.65 10.03
CA ALA A 83 -0.33 -4.85 10.85
C ALA A 83 0.79 -5.85 10.48
N GLN A 84 1.20 -5.87 9.22
CA GLN A 84 2.33 -6.67 8.73
C GLN A 84 3.70 -5.96 8.87
N ARG A 85 3.72 -4.69 9.30
CA ARG A 85 4.90 -3.80 9.30
C ARG A 85 5.62 -3.75 7.94
N ARG A 86 4.87 -3.83 6.84
CA ARG A 86 5.40 -3.76 5.46
C ARG A 86 5.39 -2.31 4.97
N THR A 87 6.55 -1.64 5.03
CA THR A 87 6.70 -0.21 4.68
C THR A 87 7.09 0.05 3.23
N GLU A 88 7.28 -1.01 2.43
CA GLU A 88 7.72 -0.89 1.05
C GLU A 88 7.09 -1.96 0.16
N ILE A 89 6.87 -1.59 -1.10
CA ILE A 89 6.59 -2.51 -2.20
C ILE A 89 7.61 -2.21 -3.28
N TYR A 90 8.40 -3.24 -3.63
CA TYR A 90 9.50 -3.13 -4.56
C TYR A 90 10.47 -1.99 -4.17
N ILE A 91 10.60 -0.92 -4.98
CA ILE A 91 11.46 0.23 -4.68
C ILE A 91 10.73 1.41 -4.03
N ARG A 92 9.40 1.31 -3.83
CA ARG A 92 8.57 2.40 -3.34
C ARG A 92 8.31 2.26 -1.86
N ARG A 93 8.60 3.33 -1.13
CA ARG A 93 8.20 3.48 0.28
C ARG A 93 6.72 3.82 0.34
N LEU A 94 6.01 3.17 1.24
CA LEU A 94 4.60 3.41 1.52
C LEU A 94 4.51 4.41 2.67
N TRP A 95 4.47 5.69 2.33
CA TRP A 95 4.45 6.80 3.29
C TRP A 95 3.23 6.76 4.21
N ALA A 96 2.05 6.35 3.72
CA ALA A 96 0.86 6.20 4.54
C ALA A 96 1.06 5.12 5.62
N VAL A 97 1.71 4.00 5.28
CA VAL A 97 2.03 2.94 6.23
C VAL A 97 3.08 3.40 7.25
N ILE A 98 4.12 4.09 6.79
CA ILE A 98 5.18 4.62 7.65
C ILE A 98 4.59 5.61 8.65
N ALA A 99 3.80 6.59 8.18
CA ALA A 99 3.16 7.57 9.04
C ALA A 99 2.23 6.91 10.08
N ALA A 100 1.48 5.88 9.68
CA ALA A 100 0.62 5.14 10.60
C ALA A 100 1.43 4.36 11.66
N LEU A 101 2.56 3.75 11.29
CA LEU A 101 3.45 3.08 12.25
C LEU A 101 4.09 4.08 13.21
N GLU A 102 4.57 5.21 12.72
CA GLU A 102 5.13 6.28 13.55
C GLU A 102 4.09 6.82 14.55
N ALA A 103 2.84 6.98 14.13
CA ALA A 103 1.75 7.38 15.03
C ALA A 103 1.43 6.32 16.09
N LEU A 104 1.53 5.03 15.77
CA LEU A 104 1.33 3.94 16.73
C LEU A 104 2.47 3.81 17.75
N GLU A 105 3.68 4.23 17.37
CA GLU A 105 4.88 4.18 18.21
C GLU A 105 5.14 5.49 18.96
N ALA A 106 4.34 6.54 18.68
CA ALA A 106 4.42 7.81 19.37
C ALA A 106 4.20 7.61 20.88
N PRO A 107 5.01 8.25 21.74
CA PRO A 107 4.80 8.20 23.18
C PRO A 107 3.40 8.68 23.53
N PHE A 108 2.65 7.88 24.28
CA PHE A 108 1.39 8.33 24.87
C PHE A 108 1.72 9.21 26.07
N PHE A 109 1.43 10.50 25.98
CA PHE A 109 1.51 11.40 27.13
C PHE A 109 0.16 11.41 27.85
N PRO A 110 0.11 11.15 29.17
CA PRO A 110 -1.13 11.13 29.93
C PRO A 110 -1.93 12.44 29.83
N GLU A 111 -1.23 13.56 29.67
CA GLU A 111 -1.77 14.91 29.51
C GLU A 111 -2.57 15.15 28.22
N ASP A 112 -2.40 14.29 27.22
CA ASP A 112 -3.22 14.29 25.99
C ASP A 112 -4.56 13.54 26.18
N SER A 113 -4.73 12.85 27.32
CA SER A 113 -5.96 12.13 27.64
C SER A 113 -7.03 13.08 28.19
N PRO A 114 -8.26 13.08 27.65
CA PRO A 114 -9.38 13.82 28.24
C PRO A 114 -9.81 13.28 29.61
N LEU A 115 -9.26 12.14 30.04
CA LEU A 115 -9.46 11.58 31.38
C LEU A 115 -8.42 12.08 32.39
N TRP A 116 -7.38 12.78 31.94
CA TRP A 116 -6.37 13.38 32.80
C TRP A 116 -6.81 14.79 33.21
N GLY A 117 -7.59 14.85 34.30
CA GLY A 117 -7.82 16.07 35.08
C GLY A 117 -6.93 16.08 36.31
N PRO A 118 -6.72 17.24 36.97
CA PRO A 118 -6.05 17.25 38.27
C PRO A 118 -6.79 16.29 39.22
N ASP A 119 -6.04 15.42 39.90
CA ASP A 119 -6.59 14.59 40.98
C ASP A 119 -7.27 15.52 41.99
N THR A 120 -8.61 15.51 41.98
CA THR A 120 -9.38 16.23 42.99
C THR A 120 -9.37 15.38 44.25
N ASP A 121 -8.40 15.66 45.13
CA ASP A 121 -8.36 15.21 46.53
C ASP A 121 -9.55 15.77 47.34
#